data_AF-A0A6P5TW45-F1
#
_entry.id   AF-A0A6P5TW45-F1
#
_cell.length_a   1.000
_cell.length_b   1.000
_cell.length_c   1.000
_cell.angle_alpha   90.00
_cell.angle_beta   90.00
_cell.angle_gamma   90.00
#
_symmetry.space_group_name_H-M   'P 1'
#
loop_
_entity.id
_entity.type
_entity.pdbx_description
1 polymer ?
#
loop_
_entity_poly.entity_id
_entity_poly.type
_entity_poly.pdbx_seq_one_letter_code
_entity_poly.pdbx_strand_id
1 'polypeptide(L)'
;MFFKLNALSTVKMRLPLLPISMLILGNNKTLPLVETSTSPPVSSRHRLLKLIAHLIPRYERCSCSECEVVSGIFGNAFWHENISPTVHQWLNKESSTRLPMAAFPHLRKICNSGFIVDSNGSNSYLIHPQRMALPTLYISGGRPLLVTPQTSFLAHKYMKLHQPGFRHERVVVEGFGHSDLLIGEESCEKVFPHILSHIRSANGDEQQGRNVHINVAEGKKVFSDSEADQYQYEEGFGIITWFSPFVVLLLAFLLVSQLARLFL
;
A
#
# COMPACT_ATOMS: atom_id res chain seq x y z
N MET A 1 10.63 -0.07 5.85
CA MET A 1 12.02 0.44 5.78
C MET A 1 12.28 1.05 4.41
N PHE A 2 12.17 0.26 3.35
CA PHE A 2 12.21 0.72 1.96
C PHE A 2 10.80 0.80 1.37
N PHE A 3 10.64 1.44 0.22
CA PHE A 3 9.38 1.60 -0.51
C PHE A 3 9.66 1.59 -2.01
N LYS A 4 9.44 0.46 -2.68
CA LYS A 4 9.52 0.36 -4.13
C LYS A 4 8.11 0.33 -4.72
N LEU A 5 7.65 1.48 -5.18
CA LEU A 5 6.34 1.64 -5.79
C LEU A 5 6.28 1.02 -7.21
N ASN A 6 5.09 0.61 -7.64
CA ASN A 6 4.81 0.38 -9.06
C ASN A 6 4.80 1.72 -9.84
N ALA A 7 4.83 1.70 -11.18
CA ALA A 7 4.91 2.91 -11.98
C ALA A 7 3.69 3.81 -11.80
N LEU A 8 2.47 3.25 -11.78
CA LEU A 8 1.26 4.05 -11.60
C LEU A 8 1.30 4.83 -10.27
N SER A 9 1.67 4.15 -9.18
CA SER A 9 1.82 4.77 -7.86
C SER A 9 2.99 5.75 -7.82
N THR A 10 4.08 5.47 -8.54
CA THR A 10 5.22 6.40 -8.67
C THR A 10 4.78 7.70 -9.35
N VAL A 11 4.04 7.62 -10.46
CA VAL A 11 3.48 8.79 -11.15
C VAL A 11 2.56 9.56 -10.21
N LYS A 12 1.62 8.87 -9.55
CA LYS A 12 0.69 9.47 -8.59
C LYS A 12 1.40 10.24 -7.46
N MET A 13 2.45 9.66 -6.88
CA MET A 13 3.21 10.29 -5.79
C MET A 13 4.08 11.46 -6.25
N ARG A 14 4.51 11.49 -7.52
CA ARG A 14 5.24 12.63 -8.10
C ARG A 14 4.32 13.80 -8.43
N LEU A 15 3.09 13.54 -8.87
CA LEU A 15 2.12 14.59 -9.12
C LEU A 15 1.76 15.35 -7.82
N PRO A 16 1.36 16.63 -7.93
CA PRO A 16 0.96 17.44 -6.77
C PRO A 16 -0.46 17.11 -6.26
N LEU A 17 -0.96 15.90 -6.52
CA LEU A 17 -2.32 15.50 -6.13
C LEU A 17 -2.54 15.60 -4.62
N LEU A 18 -1.60 15.09 -3.81
CA LEU A 18 -1.71 15.18 -2.36
C LEU A 18 -1.64 16.63 -1.83
N PRO A 19 -0.67 17.48 -2.23
CA PRO A 19 -0.70 18.90 -1.90
C PRO A 19 -2.03 19.60 -2.26
N ILE A 20 -2.55 19.35 -3.46
CA ILE A 20 -3.83 19.92 -3.91
C ILE A 20 -4.99 19.42 -3.04
N SER A 21 -5.06 18.11 -2.78
CA SER A 21 -6.07 17.52 -1.89
C SER A 21 -6.02 18.12 -0.48
N MET A 22 -4.82 18.33 0.06
CA MET A 22 -4.64 18.95 1.36
C MET A 22 -5.05 20.42 1.39
N LEU A 23 -4.87 21.15 0.28
CA LEU A 23 -5.35 22.52 0.13
C LEU A 23 -6.87 22.57 0.07
N ILE A 24 -7.50 21.67 -0.71
CA ILE A 24 -8.97 21.55 -0.80
C ILE A 24 -9.57 21.27 0.59
N LEU A 25 -8.98 20.34 1.36
CA LEU A 25 -9.46 20.00 2.71
C LEU A 25 -9.40 21.17 3.70
N GLY A 26 -8.49 22.14 3.52
CA GLY A 26 -8.33 23.27 4.43
C GLY A 26 -7.93 22.80 5.84
N ASN A 27 -8.57 23.30 6.90
CA ASN A 27 -8.19 22.96 8.27
C ASN A 27 -8.68 21.58 8.73
N ASN A 28 -9.80 21.09 8.18
CA ASN A 28 -10.29 19.76 8.51
C ASN A 28 -9.59 18.73 7.63
N LYS A 29 -8.57 18.07 8.18
CA LYS A 29 -7.79 17.04 7.47
C LYS A 29 -8.43 15.65 7.56
N THR A 30 -9.69 15.52 7.95
CA THR A 30 -10.38 14.23 8.03
C THR A 30 -11.48 14.17 6.99
N LEU A 31 -11.35 13.26 6.03
CA LEU A 31 -12.36 13.04 5.00
C LEU A 31 -13.42 12.04 5.51
N PRO A 32 -14.69 12.44 5.70
CA PRO A 32 -15.75 11.49 6.03
C PRO A 32 -16.02 10.60 4.82
N LEU A 33 -16.03 9.29 5.00
CA LEU A 33 -16.28 8.32 3.92
C LEU A 33 -17.77 7.97 3.88
N VAL A 34 -18.34 7.57 5.02
CA VAL A 34 -19.76 7.23 5.19
C VAL A 34 -20.53 8.45 5.67
N GLU A 35 -21.73 8.65 5.13
CA GLU A 35 -22.70 9.65 5.61
C GLU A 35 -23.67 8.96 6.57
N THR A 36 -23.68 9.38 7.83
CA THR A 36 -24.67 8.93 8.82
C THR A 36 -25.67 10.05 9.10
N SER A 37 -26.89 9.70 9.51
CA SER A 37 -27.92 10.68 9.92
C SER A 37 -27.47 11.60 11.06
N THR A 38 -26.46 11.18 11.82
CA THR A 38 -25.86 11.91 12.94
C THR A 38 -24.61 12.71 12.56
N SER A 39 -24.09 12.55 11.33
CA SER A 39 -22.88 13.25 10.88
C SER A 39 -23.19 14.64 10.35
N PRO A 40 -22.36 15.66 10.63
CA PRO A 40 -22.53 16.97 10.03
C PRO A 40 -22.43 16.86 8.50
N PRO A 41 -23.20 17.67 7.75
CA PRO A 41 -23.24 17.57 6.30
C PRO A 41 -21.85 17.75 5.68
N VAL A 42 -21.54 16.88 4.72
CA VAL A 42 -20.24 16.87 4.03
C VAL A 42 -20.06 18.20 3.29
N SER A 43 -19.01 18.94 3.65
CA SER A 43 -18.74 20.24 3.02
C SER A 43 -18.47 20.11 1.52
N SER A 44 -18.72 21.18 0.76
CA SER A 44 -18.47 21.23 -0.70
C SER A 44 -17.05 20.79 -1.06
N ARG A 45 -16.05 21.18 -0.25
CA ARG A 45 -14.64 20.79 -0.40
C ARG A 45 -14.43 19.27 -0.30
N HIS A 46 -15.05 18.61 0.67
CA HIS A 46 -14.96 17.16 0.81
C HIS A 46 -15.66 16.44 -0.35
N ARG A 47 -16.83 16.94 -0.80
CA ARG A 47 -17.52 16.40 -1.98
C ARG A 47 -16.66 16.51 -3.25
N LEU A 48 -16.03 17.66 -3.47
CA LEU A 48 -15.09 17.86 -4.58
C LEU A 48 -13.95 16.84 -4.53
N LEU A 49 -13.35 16.64 -3.35
CA LEU A 49 -12.26 15.67 -3.20
C LEU A 49 -12.72 14.23 -3.47
N LYS A 50 -13.92 13.84 -3.00
CA LYS A 50 -14.51 12.53 -3.32
C LYS A 50 -14.69 12.36 -4.83
N LEU A 51 -15.21 13.36 -5.53
CA LEU A 51 -15.38 13.31 -6.98
C LEU A 51 -14.04 13.15 -7.70
N ILE A 52 -13.02 13.91 -7.31
CA ILE A 52 -11.66 13.76 -7.86
C ILE A 52 -11.14 12.34 -7.64
N ALA A 53 -11.34 11.77 -6.44
CA ALA A 53 -10.91 10.40 -6.13
C ALA A 53 -11.57 9.34 -7.04
N HIS A 54 -12.85 9.52 -7.41
CA HIS A 54 -13.52 8.62 -8.34
C HIS A 54 -12.90 8.62 -9.75
N LEU A 55 -12.26 9.72 -10.16
CA LEU A 55 -11.67 9.88 -11.48
C LEU A 55 -10.22 9.37 -11.57
N ILE A 56 -9.57 9.08 -10.44
CA ILE A 56 -8.18 8.61 -10.43
C ILE A 56 -8.09 7.18 -11.02
N PRO A 57 -7.26 6.96 -12.06
CA PRO A 57 -7.04 5.63 -12.64
C PRO A 57 -6.48 4.64 -11.63
N ARG A 58 -6.91 3.37 -11.74
CA ARG A 58 -6.57 2.28 -10.83
C ARG A 58 -6.87 0.93 -11.48
N TYR A 59 -6.36 -0.16 -10.89
CA TYR A 59 -6.47 -1.51 -11.47
C TYR A 59 -7.89 -2.07 -11.38
N GLU A 60 -8.56 -1.90 -10.24
CA GLU A 60 -9.92 -2.40 -10.04
C GLU A 60 -10.90 -1.28 -9.72
N ARG A 61 -12.14 -1.47 -10.14
CA ARG A 61 -13.29 -0.60 -9.82
C ARG A 61 -14.28 -1.38 -8.98
N CYS A 62 -14.95 -0.68 -8.08
CA CYS A 62 -15.97 -1.23 -7.20
C CYS A 62 -17.28 -0.44 -7.32
N SER A 63 -18.41 -1.09 -7.06
CA SER A 63 -19.72 -0.42 -6.95
C SER A 63 -19.91 0.30 -5.61
N CYS A 64 -19.10 -0.03 -4.60
CA CYS A 64 -19.11 0.63 -3.30
C CYS A 64 -18.40 2.00 -3.37
N SER A 65 -19.16 3.08 -3.23
CA SER A 65 -18.66 4.46 -3.31
C SER A 65 -17.51 4.74 -2.34
N GLU A 66 -17.57 4.23 -1.11
CA GLU A 66 -16.52 4.41 -0.12
C GLU A 66 -15.22 3.71 -0.52
N CYS A 67 -15.32 2.49 -1.07
CA CYS A 67 -14.19 1.76 -1.62
C CYS A 67 -13.56 2.55 -2.79
N GLU A 68 -14.38 3.15 -3.64
CA GLU A 68 -13.94 3.94 -4.79
C GLU A 68 -13.22 5.23 -4.38
N VAL A 69 -13.70 5.91 -3.33
CA VAL A 69 -13.03 7.09 -2.76
C VAL A 69 -11.69 6.71 -2.14
N VAL A 70 -11.67 5.68 -1.29
CA VAL A 70 -10.45 5.19 -0.63
C VAL A 70 -9.43 4.76 -1.69
N SER A 71 -9.87 3.99 -2.68
CA SER A 71 -9.03 3.51 -3.78
C SER A 71 -8.52 4.64 -4.67
N GLY A 72 -9.32 5.69 -4.88
CA GLY A 72 -8.84 6.90 -5.56
C GLY A 72 -7.71 7.59 -4.79
N ILE A 73 -7.86 7.73 -3.46
CA ILE A 73 -6.90 8.43 -2.61
C ILE A 73 -5.62 7.62 -2.43
N PHE A 74 -5.69 6.34 -2.07
CA PHE A 74 -4.53 5.50 -1.80
C PHE A 74 -4.03 4.73 -3.03
N GLY A 75 -4.93 4.30 -3.90
CA GLY A 75 -4.76 3.12 -4.76
C GLY A 75 -5.64 1.99 -4.22
N ASN A 76 -5.94 0.95 -5.00
CA ASN A 76 -6.67 -0.20 -4.47
C ASN A 76 -5.91 -0.75 -3.24
N ALA A 77 -6.61 -0.91 -2.12
CA ALA A 77 -6.00 -1.35 -0.86
C ALA A 77 -5.77 -2.88 -0.82
N PHE A 78 -6.59 -3.61 -1.56
CA PHE A 78 -6.61 -5.05 -1.67
C PHE A 78 -7.10 -5.47 -3.07
N TRP A 79 -6.84 -6.71 -3.46
CA TRP A 79 -7.49 -7.31 -4.63
C TRP A 79 -8.86 -7.84 -4.24
N HIS A 80 -9.91 -7.41 -4.94
CA HIS A 80 -11.29 -7.77 -4.56
C HIS A 80 -11.53 -9.28 -4.60
N GLU A 81 -10.86 -10.00 -5.50
CA GLU A 81 -10.94 -11.47 -5.59
C GLU A 81 -10.52 -12.19 -4.29
N ASN A 82 -9.65 -11.57 -3.48
CA ASN A 82 -9.12 -12.16 -2.25
C ASN A 82 -9.96 -11.80 -1.01
N ILE A 83 -10.92 -10.89 -1.13
CA ILE A 83 -11.69 -10.36 0.00
C ILE A 83 -13.14 -10.84 -0.07
N SER A 84 -13.59 -11.49 1.01
CA SER A 84 -14.99 -11.93 1.10
C SER A 84 -15.95 -10.73 1.10
N PRO A 85 -17.19 -10.87 0.57
CA PRO A 85 -18.17 -9.79 0.55
C PRO A 85 -18.44 -9.19 1.93
N THR A 86 -18.45 -10.02 2.98
CA THR A 86 -18.66 -9.60 4.37
C THR A 86 -17.54 -8.70 4.87
N VAL A 87 -16.28 -9.09 4.64
CA VAL A 87 -15.12 -8.28 5.02
C VAL A 87 -15.08 -6.98 4.21
N HIS A 88 -15.36 -7.05 2.91
CA HIS A 88 -15.44 -5.87 2.05
C HIS A 88 -16.51 -4.87 2.54
N GLN A 89 -17.71 -5.36 2.89
CA GLN A 89 -18.77 -4.51 3.45
C GLN A 89 -18.36 -3.89 4.78
N TRP A 90 -17.86 -4.71 5.71
CA TRP A 90 -17.43 -4.25 7.04
C TRP A 90 -16.32 -3.19 6.95
N LEU A 91 -15.30 -3.41 6.12
CA LEU A 91 -14.20 -2.46 5.92
C LEU A 91 -14.70 -1.08 5.49
N ASN A 92 -15.59 -1.05 4.50
CA ASN A 92 -16.02 0.19 3.87
C ASN A 92 -17.16 0.91 4.60
N LYS A 93 -17.98 0.19 5.36
CA LYS A 93 -19.18 0.74 6.00
C LYS A 93 -19.07 0.91 7.51
N GLU A 94 -18.21 0.13 8.17
CA GLU A 94 -18.13 0.09 9.63
C GLU A 94 -16.74 0.46 10.15
N SER A 95 -15.68 -0.16 9.62
CA SER A 95 -14.30 0.07 10.07
C SER A 95 -13.78 1.44 9.65
N SER A 96 -13.90 1.78 8.36
CA SER A 96 -13.29 2.97 7.78
C SER A 96 -14.34 4.04 7.46
N THR A 97 -15.03 4.55 8.47
CA THR A 97 -16.03 5.62 8.28
C THR A 97 -15.41 7.00 8.07
N ARG A 98 -14.16 7.20 8.49
CA ARG A 98 -13.40 8.45 8.40
C ARG A 98 -11.97 8.19 7.97
N LEU A 99 -11.44 9.04 7.10
CA LEU A 99 -10.08 8.94 6.59
C LEU A 99 -9.23 10.13 7.06
N PRO A 100 -8.30 9.93 8.02
CA PRO A 100 -7.34 10.94 8.43
C PRO A 100 -6.30 11.19 7.33
N MET A 101 -6.33 12.37 6.72
CA MET A 101 -5.45 12.74 5.60
C MET A 101 -4.14 13.39 6.05
N ALA A 102 -3.99 13.69 7.35
CA ALA A 102 -2.86 14.45 7.88
C ALA A 102 -1.49 13.77 7.71
N ALA A 103 -1.44 12.43 7.65
CA ALA A 103 -0.20 11.67 7.49
C ALA A 103 0.30 11.61 6.03
N PHE A 104 -0.57 11.87 5.05
CA PHE A 104 -0.25 11.68 3.64
C PHE A 104 0.88 12.57 3.09
N PRO A 105 1.03 13.84 3.50
CA PRO A 105 2.18 14.64 3.08
C PRO A 105 3.52 13.99 3.43
N HIS A 106 3.62 13.38 4.62
CA HIS A 106 4.82 12.67 5.02
C HIS A 106 4.96 11.33 4.30
N LEU A 107 3.87 10.58 4.14
CA LEU A 107 3.86 9.35 3.34
C LEU A 107 4.36 9.61 1.91
N ARG A 108 3.97 10.74 1.29
CA ARG A 108 4.49 11.17 -0.01
C ARG A 108 6.00 11.38 0.00
N LYS A 109 6.57 11.99 1.04
CA LYS A 109 8.03 12.16 1.17
C LYS A 109 8.73 10.80 1.24
N ILE A 110 8.20 9.88 2.04
CA ILE A 110 8.72 8.51 2.18
C ILE A 110 8.68 7.78 0.82
N CYS A 111 7.52 7.81 0.16
CA CYS A 111 7.32 7.22 -1.16
C CYS A 111 8.30 7.78 -2.22
N ASN A 112 8.48 9.10 -2.26
CA ASN A 112 9.39 9.73 -3.23
C ASN A 112 10.87 9.51 -2.90
N SER A 113 11.21 9.32 -1.62
CA SER A 113 12.58 8.99 -1.19
C SER A 113 12.93 7.51 -1.46
N GLY A 114 11.93 6.64 -1.53
CA GLY A 114 12.10 5.19 -1.69
C GLY A 114 12.49 4.46 -0.41
N PHE A 115 12.56 5.18 0.71
CA PHE A 115 12.85 4.65 2.04
C PHE A 115 12.26 5.57 3.13
N ILE A 116 12.19 5.06 4.36
CA ILE A 116 11.64 5.78 5.49
C ILE A 116 12.51 6.98 5.86
N VAL A 117 11.90 8.15 5.97
CA VAL A 117 12.53 9.42 6.32
C VAL A 117 11.75 10.11 7.43
N ASP A 118 12.38 11.01 8.17
CA ASP A 118 11.69 11.80 9.19
C ASP A 118 10.73 12.85 8.59
N SER A 119 10.08 13.64 9.45
CA SER A 119 9.12 14.67 9.03
C SER A 119 9.75 15.77 8.15
N ASN A 120 11.05 16.01 8.27
CA ASN A 120 11.81 16.95 7.45
C ASN A 120 12.19 16.33 6.09
N GLY A 121 12.20 15.00 6.00
CA GLY A 121 12.63 14.24 4.81
C GLY A 121 14.06 13.73 4.91
N SER A 122 14.67 13.77 6.10
CA SER A 122 16.05 13.33 6.31
C SER A 122 16.13 11.84 6.63
N ASN A 123 17.25 11.21 6.25
CA ASN A 123 17.55 9.82 6.60
C ASN A 123 18.00 9.69 8.08
N SER A 124 17.04 9.74 8.99
CA SER A 124 17.30 9.72 10.44
C SER A 124 17.15 8.34 11.07
N TYR A 125 16.54 7.38 10.34
CA TYR A 125 16.24 6.04 10.86
C TYR A 125 17.22 4.97 10.38
N LEU A 126 17.55 4.94 9.08
CA LEU A 126 18.39 3.89 8.49
C LEU A 126 19.89 4.12 8.72
N ILE A 127 20.29 5.18 9.41
CA ILE A 127 21.67 5.37 9.87
C ILE A 127 21.97 4.66 11.19
N HIS A 128 20.96 4.02 11.80
CA HIS A 128 21.07 3.33 13.09
C HIS A 128 20.53 1.89 13.07
N PRO A 129 21.03 1.00 12.19
CA PRO A 129 20.56 -0.39 12.10
C PRO A 129 20.69 -1.19 13.41
N GLN A 130 21.67 -0.86 14.25
CA GLN A 130 21.89 -1.51 15.56
C GLN A 130 20.72 -1.38 16.53
N ARG A 131 19.80 -0.43 16.29
CA ARG A 131 18.56 -0.30 17.08
C ARG A 131 17.46 -1.29 16.66
N MET A 132 17.69 -2.06 15.60
CA MET A 132 16.81 -3.12 15.10
C MET A 132 17.51 -4.48 15.20
N ALA A 133 18.19 -4.72 16.32
CA ALA A 133 18.86 -5.97 16.67
C ALA A 133 17.85 -7.05 17.14
N LEU A 134 17.01 -7.56 16.24
CA LEU A 134 16.02 -8.61 16.52
C LEU A 134 15.81 -9.55 15.32
N PRO A 135 15.39 -10.81 15.55
CA PRO A 135 14.92 -11.66 14.46
C PRO A 135 13.75 -11.00 13.73
N THR A 136 13.75 -11.07 12.40
CA THR A 136 12.74 -10.40 11.58
C THR A 136 12.25 -11.28 10.44
N LEU A 137 10.93 -11.36 10.27
CA LEU A 137 10.29 -11.93 9.09
C LEU A 137 9.65 -10.81 8.25
N TYR A 138 10.00 -10.77 6.96
CA TYR A 138 9.37 -9.90 5.98
C TYR A 138 8.39 -10.69 5.11
N ILE A 139 7.11 -10.34 5.16
CA ILE A 139 6.08 -10.94 4.29
C ILE A 139 5.56 -9.87 3.34
N SER A 140 5.48 -10.18 2.05
CA SER A 140 4.88 -9.32 1.03
C SER A 140 4.00 -10.12 0.09
N GLY A 141 2.93 -9.50 -0.43
CA GLY A 141 2.14 -10.07 -1.51
C GLY A 141 2.90 -9.99 -2.84
N GLY A 142 2.77 -11.02 -3.68
CA GLY A 142 3.38 -11.11 -5.01
C GLY A 142 2.68 -10.26 -6.08
N ARG A 143 1.42 -9.85 -5.85
CA ARG A 143 0.60 -9.10 -6.81
C ARG A 143 0.48 -7.63 -6.38
N PRO A 144 1.30 -6.71 -6.93
CA PRO A 144 1.42 -5.35 -6.41
C PRO A 144 0.26 -4.43 -6.78
N LEU A 145 -0.29 -3.72 -5.79
CA LEU A 145 -1.25 -2.62 -5.99
C LEU A 145 -0.62 -1.24 -5.83
N LEU A 146 0.33 -1.11 -4.91
CA LEU A 146 0.99 0.15 -4.58
C LEU A 146 2.51 -0.03 -4.48
N VAL A 147 2.95 -0.91 -3.58
CA VAL A 147 4.35 -1.33 -3.44
C VAL A 147 4.56 -2.71 -4.05
N THR A 148 5.78 -2.92 -4.52
CA THR A 148 6.25 -4.15 -5.15
C THR A 148 7.00 -5.05 -4.14
N PRO A 149 7.12 -6.37 -4.41
CA PRO A 149 7.87 -7.30 -3.55
C PRO A 149 9.34 -6.90 -3.30
N GLN A 150 9.92 -6.06 -4.15
CA GLN A 150 11.26 -5.49 -3.96
C GLN A 150 11.35 -4.68 -2.66
N THR A 151 10.24 -4.14 -2.17
CA THR A 151 10.17 -3.43 -0.90
C THR A 151 10.62 -4.30 0.27
N SER A 152 10.11 -5.53 0.37
CA SER A 152 10.49 -6.49 1.42
C SER A 152 11.89 -7.05 1.18
N PHE A 153 12.28 -7.23 -0.09
CA PHE A 153 13.62 -7.68 -0.47
C PHE A 153 14.72 -6.72 0.00
N LEU A 154 14.57 -5.42 -0.27
CA LEU A 154 15.54 -4.41 0.14
C LEU A 154 15.66 -4.34 1.67
N ALA A 155 14.55 -4.46 2.40
CA ALA A 155 14.55 -4.47 3.86
C ALA A 155 15.26 -5.71 4.42
N HIS A 156 14.97 -6.88 3.86
CA HIS A 156 15.63 -8.14 4.22
C HIS A 156 17.14 -8.10 3.96
N LYS A 157 17.56 -7.66 2.77
CA LYS A 157 18.97 -7.51 2.40
C LYS A 157 19.70 -6.53 3.33
N TYR A 158 19.06 -5.40 3.63
CA TYR A 158 19.59 -4.41 4.56
C TYR A 158 19.82 -5.00 5.96
N MET A 159 18.85 -5.73 6.52
CA MET A 159 19.01 -6.31 7.86
C MET A 159 19.98 -7.49 7.90
N LYS A 160 20.00 -8.34 6.86
CA LYS A 160 21.05 -9.36 6.71
C LYS A 160 22.46 -8.76 6.74
N LEU A 161 22.66 -7.65 6.03
CA LEU A 161 23.96 -6.98 5.96
C LEU A 161 24.34 -6.34 7.30
N HIS A 162 23.41 -5.63 7.95
CA HIS A 162 23.74 -4.81 9.11
C HIS A 162 23.52 -5.49 10.46
N GLN A 163 22.72 -6.56 10.54
CA GLN A 163 22.44 -7.32 11.76
C GLN A 163 22.59 -8.83 11.50
N PRO A 164 23.77 -9.31 11.04
CA PRO A 164 23.97 -10.71 10.64
C PRO A 164 23.85 -11.72 11.80
N GLY A 165 23.95 -11.27 13.05
CA GLY A 165 23.78 -12.11 14.24
C GLY A 165 22.33 -12.52 14.53
N PHE A 166 21.36 -12.00 13.77
CA PHE A 166 19.95 -12.32 13.92
C PHE A 166 19.41 -13.06 12.69
N ARG A 167 18.39 -13.89 12.91
CA ARG A 167 17.68 -14.59 11.84
C ARG A 167 16.76 -13.62 11.10
N HIS A 168 17.05 -13.38 9.83
CA HIS A 168 16.24 -12.56 8.92
C HIS A 168 15.67 -13.40 7.80
N GLU A 169 14.35 -13.44 7.71
CA GLU A 169 13.60 -14.27 6.76
C GLU A 169 12.72 -13.42 5.87
N ARG A 170 12.38 -13.94 4.69
CA ARG A 170 11.49 -13.29 3.75
C ARG A 170 10.58 -14.30 3.06
N VAL A 171 9.32 -13.93 2.90
CA VAL A 171 8.30 -14.70 2.17
C VAL A 171 7.55 -13.78 1.21
N VAL A 172 7.35 -14.25 -0.02
CA VAL A 172 6.44 -13.64 -0.99
C VAL A 172 5.25 -14.56 -1.17
N VAL A 173 4.05 -14.06 -0.93
CA VAL A 173 2.81 -14.83 -1.05
C VAL A 173 2.20 -14.50 -2.41
N GLU A 174 2.29 -15.44 -3.35
CA GLU A 174 1.78 -15.26 -4.72
C GLU A 174 0.26 -15.06 -4.74
N GLY A 175 -0.22 -14.26 -5.69
CA GLY A 175 -1.64 -13.89 -5.81
C GLY A 175 -2.14 -12.85 -4.80
N PHE A 176 -1.41 -12.61 -3.70
CA PHE A 176 -1.82 -11.67 -2.67
C PHE A 176 -1.34 -10.24 -2.94
N GLY A 177 -2.18 -9.27 -2.60
CA GLY A 177 -1.87 -7.84 -2.51
C GLY A 177 -1.34 -7.43 -1.14
N HIS A 178 -1.34 -6.12 -0.86
CA HIS A 178 -0.78 -5.59 0.40
C HIS A 178 -1.64 -5.92 1.62
N SER A 179 -2.91 -5.50 1.61
CA SER A 179 -3.80 -5.72 2.74
C SER A 179 -4.29 -7.17 2.79
N ASP A 180 -4.37 -7.82 1.63
CA ASP A 180 -4.76 -9.22 1.45
C ASP A 180 -3.99 -10.15 2.38
N LEU A 181 -2.74 -9.83 2.72
CA LEU A 181 -1.92 -10.64 3.64
C LEU A 181 -2.55 -10.82 5.03
N LEU A 182 -3.38 -9.88 5.46
CA LEU A 182 -4.00 -9.89 6.79
C LEU A 182 -5.51 -10.06 6.73
N ILE A 183 -6.16 -9.54 5.69
CA ILE A 183 -7.63 -9.52 5.58
C ILE A 183 -8.18 -10.43 4.47
N GLY A 184 -7.32 -11.05 3.67
CA GLY A 184 -7.76 -11.97 2.62
C GLY A 184 -8.35 -13.24 3.21
N GLU A 185 -9.34 -13.82 2.52
CA GLU A 185 -10.08 -15.00 2.98
C GLU A 185 -9.16 -16.19 3.27
N GLU A 186 -8.16 -16.41 2.41
CA GLU A 186 -7.19 -17.49 2.55
C GLU A 186 -5.94 -17.10 3.37
N SER A 187 -5.91 -15.92 4.03
CA SER A 187 -4.73 -15.47 4.80
C SER A 187 -4.39 -16.40 5.96
N CYS A 188 -5.41 -16.97 6.59
CA CYS A 188 -5.24 -17.89 7.72
C CYS A 188 -4.49 -19.16 7.30
N GLU A 189 -4.59 -19.57 6.04
CA GLU A 189 -3.94 -20.75 5.48
C GLU A 189 -2.59 -20.39 4.84
N LYS A 190 -2.54 -19.29 4.07
CA LYS A 190 -1.39 -18.95 3.23
C LYS A 190 -0.38 -18.00 3.87
N VAL A 191 -0.78 -17.23 4.90
CA VAL A 191 0.07 -16.19 5.50
C VAL A 191 0.37 -16.47 6.97
N PHE A 192 -0.66 -16.74 7.76
CA PHE A 192 -0.53 -16.84 9.23
C PHE A 192 0.39 -17.98 9.69
N PRO A 193 0.51 -19.13 9.00
CA PRO A 193 1.48 -20.16 9.38
C PRO A 193 2.93 -19.65 9.35
N HIS A 194 3.27 -18.73 8.44
CA HIS A 194 4.60 -18.12 8.40
C HIS A 194 4.85 -17.23 9.63
N ILE A 195 3.85 -16.44 10.04
CA ILE A 195 3.92 -15.61 11.24
C ILE A 195 4.12 -16.48 12.49
N LEU A 196 3.29 -17.51 12.65
CA LEU A 196 3.36 -18.42 13.80
C LEU A 196 4.69 -19.19 13.84
N SER A 197 5.19 -19.65 12.69
CA SER A 197 6.48 -20.33 12.59
C SER A 197 7.63 -19.43 13.02
N HIS A 198 7.61 -18.16 12.62
CA HIS A 198 8.63 -17.18 13.00
C HIS A 198 8.58 -16.87 14.50
N ILE A 199 7.38 -16.64 15.06
CA ILE A 199 7.22 -16.38 16.51
C ILE A 199 7.79 -17.55 17.34
N ARG A 200 7.45 -18.80 16.99
CA ARG A 200 7.97 -19.99 17.69
C ARG A 200 9.48 -20.10 17.57
N SER A 201 10.02 -19.87 16.37
CA SER A 201 11.46 -19.89 16.15
C SER A 201 12.19 -18.81 16.94
N ALA A 202 11.63 -17.60 17.03
CA ALA A 202 12.20 -16.49 17.78
C ALA A 202 12.19 -16.72 19.30
N ASN A 203 11.25 -17.54 19.81
CA ASN A 203 11.17 -17.92 21.23
C ASN A 203 12.10 -19.09 21.61
N GLY A 204 12.82 -19.69 20.65
CA GLY A 204 13.68 -20.84 20.90
C GLY A 204 12.97 -22.21 20.85
N ASP A 205 11.71 -22.26 20.39
CA ASP A 205 10.90 -23.49 20.28
C ASP A 205 11.25 -24.29 18.99
N GLU A 206 12.54 -24.46 18.69
CA GLU A 206 13.02 -24.98 17.41
C GLU A 206 12.51 -26.39 17.06
N GLN A 207 12.21 -27.22 18.08
CA GLN A 207 11.67 -28.57 17.87
C GLN A 207 10.19 -28.59 17.46
N GLN A 208 9.42 -27.52 17.74
CA GLN A 208 7.98 -27.45 17.44
C GLN A 208 7.69 -26.65 16.16
N GLY A 209 8.59 -25.75 15.75
CA GLY A 209 8.50 -25.03 14.47
C GLY A 209 8.63 -25.94 13.24
N ARG A 210 9.27 -27.11 13.39
CA ARG A 210 9.40 -28.15 12.34
C ARG A 210 8.19 -29.08 12.23
N ASN A 211 7.43 -29.25 13.33
CA ASN A 211 6.29 -30.18 13.43
C ASN A 211 4.95 -29.57 12.97
N VAL A 212 4.93 -28.31 12.56
CA VAL A 212 3.84 -27.85 11.70
C VAL A 212 4.10 -28.49 10.34
N HIS A 213 3.48 -29.65 10.11
CA HIS A 213 3.16 -30.11 8.78
C HIS A 213 2.32 -29.01 8.13
N ILE A 214 2.97 -27.98 7.60
CA ILE A 214 2.34 -27.14 6.60
C ILE A 214 2.17 -28.10 5.44
N ASN A 215 0.93 -28.54 5.19
CA ASN A 215 0.55 -29.14 3.93
C ASN A 215 0.72 -28.05 2.86
N VAL A 216 1.98 -27.77 2.50
CA VAL A 216 2.33 -26.94 1.36
C VAL A 216 2.14 -27.79 0.12
N ALA A 217 0.89 -28.18 -0.14
CA ALA A 217 0.48 -28.34 -1.51
C ALA A 217 0.47 -26.92 -2.09
N GLU A 218 1.49 -26.60 -2.89
CA GLU A 218 1.61 -25.37 -3.69
C GLU A 218 1.79 -24.07 -2.90
N GLY A 219 3.04 -23.67 -2.58
CA GLY A 219 3.28 -22.31 -2.10
C GLY A 219 4.62 -22.00 -1.43
N LYS A 220 5.45 -22.99 -1.11
CA LYS A 220 6.78 -22.75 -0.54
C LYS A 220 7.78 -22.42 -1.65
N LYS A 221 7.63 -21.28 -2.32
CA LYS A 221 8.79 -20.62 -2.91
C LYS A 221 9.42 -19.72 -1.85
N VAL A 222 10.28 -20.34 -1.02
CA VAL A 222 11.29 -19.57 -0.28
C VAL A 222 12.29 -19.13 -1.34
N PHE A 223 12.13 -17.91 -1.84
CA PHE A 223 12.99 -17.39 -2.88
C PHE A 223 14.42 -17.27 -2.36
N SER A 224 15.33 -17.93 -3.05
CA SER A 224 16.77 -17.71 -2.92
C SER A 224 17.07 -16.23 -3.24
N ASP A 225 18.09 -15.67 -2.60
CA ASP A 225 18.53 -14.29 -2.83
C ASP A 225 18.82 -13.99 -4.33
N SER A 226 19.09 -15.03 -5.16
CA SER A 226 19.31 -14.90 -6.61
C SER A 226 18.04 -14.85 -7.47
N GLU A 227 16.92 -15.41 -7.00
CA GLU A 227 15.64 -15.40 -7.75
C GLU A 227 14.85 -14.09 -7.48
N ALA A 228 15.14 -13.42 -6.36
CA ALA A 228 14.57 -12.12 -6.03
C ALA A 228 15.00 -11.01 -7.00
N ASP A 229 16.21 -11.10 -7.56
CA ASP A 229 16.70 -10.21 -8.62
C ASP A 229 15.93 -10.42 -9.95
N GLN A 230 15.30 -11.58 -10.13
CA GLN A 230 14.57 -11.96 -11.35
C GLN A 230 13.09 -11.60 -11.33
N TYR A 231 12.57 -11.09 -10.20
CA TYR A 231 11.25 -10.45 -10.16
C TYR A 231 11.27 -9.09 -10.85
N GLN A 232 11.64 -9.04 -12.13
CA GLN A 232 11.19 -7.97 -13.00
C GLN A 232 9.72 -8.23 -13.28
N TYR A 233 8.85 -7.59 -12.50
CA TYR A 233 7.46 -7.43 -12.90
C TYR A 233 7.48 -6.61 -14.18
N GLU A 234 7.31 -7.25 -15.35
CA GLU A 234 7.05 -6.53 -16.58
C GLU A 234 5.69 -5.85 -16.42
N GLU A 235 5.72 -4.55 -16.14
CA GLU A 235 4.53 -3.72 -16.26
C GLU A 235 4.12 -3.69 -17.73
N GLY A 236 3.22 -4.61 -18.10
CA GLY A 236 2.46 -4.56 -19.33
C GLY A 236 1.59 -3.32 -19.33
N PHE A 237 2.17 -2.15 -19.61
CA PHE A 237 1.44 -0.95 -20.00
C PHE A 237 1.02 -1.14 -21.47
N GLY A 238 0.02 -1.99 -21.69
CA GLY A 238 -0.76 -2.00 -22.93
C GLY A 238 -1.65 -0.75 -22.99
N ILE A 239 -1.04 0.44 -22.97
CA ILE A 239 -1.74 1.69 -23.27
C ILE A 239 -1.10 2.29 -24.51
N ILE A 240 -1.65 1.91 -25.67
CA ILE A 240 -1.52 2.68 -26.89
C ILE A 240 -2.38 3.95 -26.69
N THR A 241 -1.90 4.90 -25.90
CA THR A 241 -2.43 6.27 -25.93
C THR A 241 -1.53 7.09 -26.83
N TRP A 242 -2.09 7.52 -27.95
CA TRP A 242 -1.46 8.35 -28.97
C TRP A 242 -1.05 9.76 -28.48
N PHE A 243 -1.11 10.03 -27.18
CA PHE A 243 -0.86 11.33 -26.58
C PHE A 243 0.25 11.25 -25.55
N SER A 244 1.19 12.20 -25.65
CA SER A 244 2.27 12.38 -24.69
C SER A 244 1.71 12.57 -23.27
N PRO A 245 2.35 12.01 -22.22
CA PRO A 245 1.97 12.21 -20.82
C PRO A 245 1.82 13.69 -20.43
N PHE A 246 2.56 14.57 -21.11
CA PHE A 246 2.47 16.01 -20.94
C PHE A 246 1.11 16.58 -21.35
N VAL A 247 0.52 16.06 -22.43
CA VAL A 247 -0.79 16.49 -22.95
C VAL A 247 -1.91 16.06 -22.00
N VAL A 248 -1.81 14.84 -21.46
CA VAL A 248 -2.77 14.34 -20.45
C VAL A 248 -2.73 15.19 -19.19
N LEU A 249 -1.53 15.56 -18.74
CA LEU A 249 -1.35 16.44 -17.57
C LEU A 249 -1.85 17.86 -17.81
N LEU A 250 -1.63 18.41 -19.01
CA LEU A 250 -2.14 19.72 -19.39
C LEU A 250 -3.68 19.72 -19.42
N LEU A 251 -4.30 18.69 -20.00
CA LEU A 251 -5.75 18.56 -20.04
C LEU A 251 -6.36 18.39 -18.65
N ALA A 252 -5.72 17.59 -17.78
CA ALA A 252 -6.13 17.45 -16.38
C ALA A 252 -6.00 18.78 -15.61
N PHE A 253 -4.92 19.52 -15.82
CA PHE A 253 -4.72 20.84 -15.21
C PHE A 253 -5.77 21.86 -15.68
N LEU A 254 -6.08 21.89 -16.98
CA LEU A 254 -7.11 22.75 -17.55
C LEU A 254 -8.50 22.40 -17.00
N LEU A 255 -8.82 21.10 -16.89
CA LEU A 255 -10.09 20.64 -16.32
C LEU A 255 -10.24 21.08 -14.85
N VAL A 256 -9.18 20.92 -14.04
CA VAL A 256 -9.17 21.33 -12.64
C VAL A 256 -9.26 22.86 -12.51
N SER A 257 -8.60 23.62 -13.39
CA SER A 257 -8.68 25.08 -13.42
C SER A 257 -10.09 25.59 -13.77
N GLN A 258 -10.75 24.95 -14.74
CA GLN A 258 -12.12 25.29 -15.13
C GLN A 258 -13.12 24.96 -14.01
N LEU A 259 -12.97 23.81 -13.37
CA LEU A 259 -13.80 23.45 -12.22
C LEU A 259 -13.60 24.41 -11.04
N ALA A 260 -12.36 24.85 -10.78
CA ALA A 260 -12.09 25.82 -9.71
C ALA A 260 -12.75 27.19 -9.95
N ARG A 261 -12.92 27.61 -11.21
CA ARG A 261 -13.61 28.86 -11.58
C ARG A 261 -15.13 28.79 -11.46
N LEU A 262 -15.72 27.60 -11.45
CA LEU A 262 -17.17 27.40 -11.28
C LEU A 262 -17.62 27.43 -9.80
N PHE A 263 -16.68 27.44 -8.86
CA PHE A 263 -16.96 27.41 -7.41
C PHE A 263 -16.37 28.61 -6.63
N LEU A 264 -15.89 29.63 -7.35
CA LEU A 264 -15.51 30.96 -6.85
C LEU A 264 -16.56 31.96 -7.33
#